data_AF-A0AAU2NZ06-F1
#
_entry.id   AF-A0AAU2NZ06-F1
#
_cell.length_a   1.000
_cell.length_b   1.000
_cell.length_c   1.000
_cell.angle_alpha   90.00
_cell.angle_beta   90.00
_cell.angle_gamma   90.00
#
_symmetry.space_group_name_H-M   'P 1'
#
loop_
_entity.id
_entity.type
_entity.pdbx_description
1 polymer ?
#
loop_
_entity_poly.entity_id
_entity_poly.type
_entity_poly.pdbx_seq_one_letter_code
_entity_poly.pdbx_strand_id
1 'polypeptide(L)'
;MDTPSDHRINGGLRESHRTGRRAGAGLLAAVCLAAVVAGCAAPGGQRGPSSGAGVRAAPAGEDGRQDARQDKEQAKEQGGQAEAGPAADRGVPKPPAVPLALPGLARAEEESSSEAVARREAAVRTQLETAHRWGLEQLPPRAPRRPAVKPELKPAQGVKLQDGLPPVVYRVPTDEKIVFLTVDDGAEKDPDFSRMADELGVPLSTFVADYLARSDYGYFRRLAAQGDAVNNHTINHRNLKVLDYATQRDEICRQQDQLEEQVGTRPRLFRPPYGEYNDDTLRAAASCGIEAVPLWNEEAFPDHVEYRYDDQRLHPGDIILTHFRGPDLWPGTMPDLLRKVVNEVTAQGFTLARLDDYL
;
A
#
# COMPACT_ATOMS: atom_id res chain seq x y z
N MET A 1 2.39 47.07 -7.64
CA MET A 1 3.17 46.05 -6.91
C MET A 1 2.35 45.80 -5.67
N ASP A 2 1.41 44.87 -5.79
CA ASP A 2 0.36 44.66 -4.80
C ASP A 2 0.09 43.16 -4.72
N THR A 3 0.12 42.63 -3.50
CA THR A 3 -0.40 41.32 -3.12
C THR A 3 -1.92 41.27 -3.25
N PRO A 4 -2.50 40.08 -3.48
CA PRO A 4 -3.55 39.61 -2.56
C PRO A 4 -3.36 38.11 -2.21
N SER A 5 -3.37 37.70 -0.94
CA SER A 5 -4.51 37.54 -0.02
C SER A 5 -5.35 36.28 -0.29
N ASP A 6 -4.98 35.21 0.42
CA ASP A 6 -5.80 34.40 1.34
C ASP A 6 -7.27 34.11 0.93
N HIS A 7 -7.55 32.87 0.52
CA HIS A 7 -8.91 32.37 0.38
C HIS A 7 -9.19 31.25 1.40
N ARG A 8 -9.98 31.65 2.40
CA ARG A 8 -10.66 30.80 3.38
C ARG A 8 -11.62 29.84 2.69
N ILE A 9 -11.58 28.60 3.15
CA ILE A 9 -12.62 27.58 2.96
C ILE A 9 -13.84 27.98 3.80
N ASN A 10 -15.00 28.12 3.17
CA ASN A 10 -16.28 28.15 3.86
C ASN A 10 -17.35 27.51 2.96
N GLY A 11 -17.73 26.27 3.27
CA GLY A 11 -18.83 25.56 2.63
C GLY A 11 -20.16 26.10 3.14
N GLY A 12 -20.74 27.05 2.41
CA GLY A 12 -22.11 27.52 2.63
C GLY A 12 -23.09 26.73 1.79
N LEU A 13 -24.01 26.01 2.46
CA LEU A 13 -25.22 25.46 1.85
C LEU A 13 -25.95 26.54 1.04
N ARG A 14 -26.26 26.25 -0.23
CA ARG A 14 -27.27 26.99 -1.00
C ARG A 14 -28.49 26.10 -1.21
N GLU A 15 -29.56 26.44 -0.50
CA GLU A 15 -30.92 25.94 -0.73
C GLU A 15 -31.46 26.45 -2.08
N SER A 16 -32.02 25.55 -2.87
CA SER A 16 -32.82 25.90 -4.05
C SER A 16 -34.30 26.01 -3.67
N HIS A 17 -34.87 27.20 -3.83
CA HIS A 17 -36.31 27.42 -3.75
C HIS A 17 -37.05 26.74 -4.92
N ARG A 18 -37.99 25.84 -4.61
CA ARG A 18 -39.22 25.64 -5.40
C ARG A 18 -40.42 25.50 -4.47
N THR A 19 -41.42 26.33 -4.74
CA THR A 19 -42.68 26.49 -4.01
C THR A 19 -43.64 25.32 -4.21
N GLY A 20 -44.24 24.82 -3.13
CA GLY A 20 -45.35 23.86 -3.17
C GLY A 20 -45.95 23.58 -1.78
N ARG A 21 -47.15 24.12 -1.54
CA ARG A 21 -47.94 24.19 -0.29
C ARG A 21 -48.14 22.89 0.53
N ARG A 22 -48.17 23.13 1.87
CA ARG A 22 -49.10 22.67 2.94
C ARG A 22 -48.74 21.46 3.84
N ALA A 23 -48.41 21.83 5.08
CA ALA A 23 -48.97 21.41 6.38
C ALA A 23 -48.69 19.99 6.91
N GLY A 24 -48.00 19.95 8.06
CA GLY A 24 -47.93 18.79 8.97
C GLY A 24 -46.84 19.00 10.03
N ALA A 25 -47.24 19.47 11.21
CA ALA A 25 -46.35 19.66 12.36
C ALA A 25 -45.92 18.30 12.95
N GLY A 26 -44.63 18.18 13.28
CA GLY A 26 -44.07 17.02 13.97
C GLY A 26 -42.68 17.36 14.49
N LEU A 27 -42.62 17.91 15.70
CA LEU A 27 -41.41 18.28 16.43
C LEU A 27 -40.78 17.01 17.03
N LEU A 28 -39.57 16.64 16.62
CA LEU A 28 -38.75 15.63 17.30
C LEU A 28 -37.35 16.19 17.48
N ALA A 29 -37.08 16.64 18.70
CA ALA A 29 -35.78 17.11 19.17
C ALA A 29 -34.85 15.90 19.36
N ALA A 30 -33.68 15.95 18.73
CA ALA A 30 -32.59 15.02 19.00
C ALA A 30 -31.90 15.42 20.32
N VAL A 31 -31.99 14.54 21.32
CA VAL A 31 -31.27 14.65 22.60
C VAL A 31 -29.95 13.91 22.45
N CYS A 32 -28.84 14.65 22.49
CA CYS A 32 -27.51 14.09 22.75
C CYS A 32 -27.42 13.68 24.23
N LEU A 33 -27.14 12.41 24.52
CA LEU A 33 -26.82 11.97 25.87
C LEU A 33 -25.33 11.61 25.96
N ALA A 34 -24.56 12.49 26.59
CA ALA A 34 -23.22 12.21 27.08
C ALA A 34 -23.33 11.62 28.49
N ALA A 35 -22.79 10.42 28.72
CA ALA A 35 -22.70 9.83 30.04
C ALA A 35 -21.32 10.12 30.66
N VAL A 36 -21.32 11.03 31.64
CA VAL A 36 -20.24 11.24 32.60
C VAL A 36 -20.57 10.42 33.85
N VAL A 37 -19.62 9.60 34.33
CA VAL A 37 -19.75 8.94 35.64
C VAL A 37 -18.51 9.22 36.48
N ALA A 38 -18.69 10.11 37.46
CA ALA A 38 -18.00 10.21 38.75
C ALA A 38 -19.13 10.39 39.77
N GLY A 39 -19.20 9.85 40.98
CA GLY A 39 -18.30 9.15 41.89
C GLY A 39 -18.99 9.21 43.28
N CYS A 40 -18.27 8.77 44.32
CA CYS A 40 -18.62 8.74 45.76
C CYS A 40 -19.43 7.52 46.26
N ALA A 41 -19.20 6.92 47.42
CA ALA A 41 -18.08 6.82 48.37
C ALA A 41 -18.51 5.82 49.48
N ALA A 42 -17.56 5.00 49.97
CA ALA A 42 -17.34 4.34 51.29
C ALA A 42 -18.30 4.67 52.49
N PRO A 43 -18.39 3.84 53.59
CA PRO A 43 -17.21 3.36 54.34
C PRO A 43 -17.27 2.05 55.19
N GLY A 44 -16.05 1.63 55.59
CA GLY A 44 -15.71 0.92 56.85
C GLY A 44 -15.54 -0.61 56.75
N GLY A 45 -14.50 -1.26 57.30
CA GLY A 45 -13.30 -0.85 58.02
C GLY A 45 -12.51 -2.08 58.55
N GLN A 46 -11.21 -1.85 58.87
CA GLN A 46 -10.27 -2.62 59.74
C GLN A 46 -9.84 -4.05 59.32
N ARG A 47 -8.65 -4.60 59.64
CA ARG A 47 -7.28 -4.25 60.09
C ARG A 47 -6.44 -5.55 59.86
N GLY A 48 -5.12 -5.44 59.56
CA GLY A 48 -4.18 -6.49 59.05
C GLY A 48 -3.73 -7.60 60.04
N PRO A 49 -2.46 -8.12 60.05
CA PRO A 49 -1.31 -7.93 59.13
C PRO A 49 -0.47 -9.23 58.81
N SER A 50 0.71 -9.05 58.17
CA SER A 50 1.86 -9.97 57.93
C SER A 50 1.68 -10.99 56.80
N SER A 51 2.64 -11.34 55.93
CA SER A 51 4.12 -11.37 55.87
C SER A 51 4.51 -11.27 54.37
N GLY A 52 5.69 -10.93 53.87
CA GLY A 52 7.06 -11.23 54.27
C GLY A 52 7.71 -12.23 53.30
N ALA A 53 8.10 -11.81 52.09
CA ALA A 53 9.11 -12.42 51.20
C ALA A 53 9.27 -11.49 49.97
N GLY A 54 10.43 -10.97 49.55
CA GLY A 54 11.78 -11.50 49.65
C GLY A 54 12.21 -12.06 48.29
N VAL A 55 12.46 -11.22 47.29
CA VAL A 55 13.19 -11.63 46.08
C VAL A 55 14.45 -10.77 45.97
N ARG A 56 15.58 -11.46 46.16
CA ARG A 56 16.94 -10.95 46.00
C ARG A 56 17.28 -10.82 44.52
N ALA A 57 17.87 -9.69 44.17
CA ALA A 57 18.74 -9.53 43.01
C ALA A 57 20.15 -10.05 43.32
N ALA A 58 20.83 -10.62 42.32
CA ALA A 58 22.29 -10.66 42.13
C ALA A 58 22.60 -11.37 40.77
N PRO A 59 23.81 -11.27 40.19
CA PRO A 59 24.32 -10.06 39.54
C PRO A 59 24.94 -10.34 38.16
N ALA A 60 25.37 -9.25 37.51
CA ALA A 60 26.26 -9.23 36.36
C ALA A 60 27.61 -9.92 36.62
N GLY A 61 28.20 -10.49 35.57
CA GLY A 61 29.58 -10.93 35.50
C GLY A 61 30.25 -10.31 34.27
N GLU A 62 31.38 -9.65 34.52
CA GLU A 62 32.23 -8.91 33.59
C GLU A 62 33.14 -9.81 32.72
N ASP A 63 33.55 -9.22 31.60
CA ASP A 63 34.87 -9.21 30.94
C ASP A 63 35.75 -10.48 30.82
N GLY A 64 36.12 -10.72 29.56
CA GLY A 64 37.33 -11.43 29.18
C GLY A 64 37.65 -11.29 27.69
N ARG A 65 38.51 -10.31 27.36
CA ARG A 65 39.69 -10.33 26.44
C ARG A 65 39.71 -11.35 25.29
N GLN A 66 40.30 -11.16 24.11
CA GLN A 66 41.13 -10.17 23.41
C GLN A 66 41.47 -10.87 22.07
N ASP A 67 41.83 -10.07 21.06
CA ASP A 67 42.69 -10.41 19.92
C ASP A 67 42.27 -11.51 18.93
N ALA A 68 42.06 -11.10 17.67
CA ALA A 68 43.05 -11.40 16.63
C ALA A 68 42.72 -10.73 15.28
N ARG A 69 43.68 -9.89 14.86
CA ARG A 69 44.33 -9.86 13.54
C ARG A 69 43.53 -9.35 12.34
N GLN A 70 43.93 -8.14 11.96
CA GLN A 70 44.12 -7.69 10.58
C GLN A 70 44.89 -8.73 9.75
N ASP A 71 44.52 -8.89 8.48
CA ASP A 71 45.49 -8.98 7.39
C ASP A 71 44.88 -8.46 6.08
N LYS A 72 45.76 -7.76 5.35
CA LYS A 72 45.58 -7.12 4.05
C LYS A 72 45.62 -8.17 2.93
N GLU A 73 44.97 -7.92 1.79
CA GLU A 73 45.72 -7.72 0.54
C GLU A 73 44.86 -7.24 -0.63
N GLN A 74 45.46 -6.32 -1.39
CA GLN A 74 45.04 -5.82 -2.69
C GLN A 74 45.74 -6.63 -3.79
N ALA A 75 45.06 -6.90 -4.90
CA ALA A 75 45.64 -7.04 -6.25
C ALA A 75 44.46 -6.92 -7.25
N LYS A 76 44.21 -5.76 -7.85
CA LYS A 76 44.85 -5.11 -9.01
C LYS A 76 44.61 -5.85 -10.35
N GLU A 77 44.00 -5.07 -11.24
CA GLU A 77 43.69 -5.27 -12.66
C GLU A 77 44.85 -5.85 -13.49
N GLN A 78 44.47 -6.58 -14.55
CA GLN A 78 44.98 -6.32 -15.90
C GLN A 78 44.07 -6.95 -16.96
N GLY A 79 43.48 -6.08 -17.78
CA GLY A 79 42.90 -6.44 -19.07
C GLY A 79 43.97 -6.52 -20.16
N GLY A 80 43.70 -7.32 -21.19
CA GLY A 80 44.49 -7.39 -22.41
C GLY A 80 43.58 -7.58 -23.62
N GLN A 81 43.48 -6.53 -24.44
CA GLN A 81 43.01 -6.55 -25.83
C GLN A 81 44.21 -6.70 -26.77
N ALA A 82 44.02 -7.42 -27.88
CA ALA A 82 44.62 -7.16 -29.21
C ALA A 82 44.10 -8.29 -30.15
N GLU A 83 43.20 -8.02 -31.10
CA GLU A 83 43.40 -7.45 -32.44
C GLU A 83 44.06 -8.39 -33.47
N ALA A 84 43.48 -8.33 -34.67
CA ALA A 84 43.61 -9.23 -35.80
C ALA A 84 44.61 -8.72 -36.87
N GLY A 85 45.06 -9.62 -37.73
CA GLY A 85 45.84 -9.33 -38.95
C GLY A 85 46.07 -10.60 -39.81
N PRO A 86 46.39 -10.50 -41.12
CA PRO A 86 45.48 -11.00 -42.16
C PRO A 86 46.02 -12.08 -43.14
N ALA A 87 45.06 -12.65 -43.90
CA ALA A 87 45.08 -13.14 -45.30
C ALA A 87 46.01 -14.29 -45.78
N ALA A 88 45.43 -15.34 -46.38
CA ALA A 88 45.55 -15.65 -47.82
C ALA A 88 44.89 -17.00 -48.21
N ASP A 89 44.26 -16.96 -49.38
CA ASP A 89 43.50 -17.97 -50.13
C ASP A 89 44.37 -18.99 -50.89
N ARG A 90 44.03 -20.30 -50.87
CA ARG A 90 44.20 -21.29 -51.96
C ARG A 90 43.21 -22.46 -51.77
N GLY A 91 42.45 -22.81 -52.82
CA GLY A 91 41.29 -23.73 -52.73
C GLY A 91 41.45 -25.20 -53.13
N VAL A 92 40.29 -25.89 -52.99
CA VAL A 92 39.75 -27.14 -53.60
C VAL A 92 40.15 -28.48 -52.90
N PRO A 93 39.24 -29.46 -52.63
CA PRO A 93 37.95 -29.79 -53.28
C PRO A 93 36.68 -29.91 -52.41
N LYS A 94 35.54 -29.91 -53.13
CA LYS A 94 34.14 -30.04 -52.70
C LYS A 94 33.80 -31.45 -52.16
N PRO A 95 33.21 -31.59 -50.95
CA PRO A 95 32.58 -32.84 -50.51
C PRO A 95 31.16 -32.98 -51.08
N PRO A 96 30.62 -34.20 -51.18
CA PRO A 96 29.34 -34.45 -51.84
C PRO A 96 28.18 -33.79 -51.11
N ALA A 97 27.20 -33.32 -51.89
CA ALA A 97 25.95 -32.79 -51.37
C ALA A 97 25.14 -33.92 -50.71
N VAL A 98 24.90 -33.80 -49.41
CA VAL A 98 23.86 -34.54 -48.70
C VAL A 98 22.69 -33.57 -48.50
N PRO A 99 21.47 -33.88 -48.98
CA PRO A 99 20.31 -33.08 -48.64
C PRO A 99 19.83 -33.51 -47.25
N LEU A 100 20.15 -32.72 -46.24
CA LEU A 100 19.47 -32.76 -44.95
C LEU A 100 18.67 -31.48 -44.81
N ALA A 101 17.51 -31.45 -45.46
CA ALA A 101 16.43 -30.62 -44.97
C ALA A 101 16.08 -31.16 -43.57
N LEU A 102 16.45 -30.42 -42.52
CA LEU A 102 16.02 -30.71 -41.15
C LEU A 102 14.52 -30.40 -41.05
N PRO A 103 13.62 -31.39 -40.92
CA PRO A 103 12.19 -31.12 -40.74
C PRO A 103 11.87 -30.74 -39.28
N GLY A 104 12.88 -30.59 -38.42
CA GLY A 104 12.72 -30.51 -36.96
C GLY A 104 12.72 -29.11 -36.36
N LEU A 105 13.27 -28.09 -37.03
CA LEU A 105 13.32 -26.74 -36.47
C LEU A 105 11.98 -26.01 -36.60
N ALA A 106 11.31 -26.13 -37.75
CA ALA A 106 9.98 -25.57 -37.94
C ALA A 106 8.93 -26.24 -37.03
N ARG A 107 9.03 -27.56 -36.80
CA ARG A 107 8.13 -28.28 -35.87
C ARG A 107 8.39 -27.92 -34.42
N ALA A 108 9.64 -27.72 -33.99
CA ALA A 108 9.93 -27.30 -32.62
C ALA A 108 9.48 -25.85 -32.36
N GLU A 109 9.59 -24.96 -33.35
CA GLU A 109 9.05 -23.60 -33.26
C GLU A 109 7.52 -23.56 -33.34
N GLU A 110 6.88 -24.35 -34.21
CA GLU A 110 5.42 -24.49 -34.29
C GLU A 110 4.83 -25.19 -33.07
N GLU A 111 5.43 -26.27 -32.55
CA GLU A 111 4.99 -26.95 -31.33
C GLU A 111 5.19 -26.06 -30.10
N SER A 112 6.31 -25.32 -30.01
CA SER A 112 6.51 -24.29 -28.98
C SER A 112 5.48 -23.17 -29.08
N SER A 113 5.09 -22.77 -30.30
CA SER A 113 4.05 -21.77 -30.54
C SER A 113 2.65 -22.30 -30.20
N SER A 114 2.32 -23.55 -30.56
CA SER A 114 1.05 -24.20 -30.28
C SER A 114 0.86 -24.44 -28.79
N GLU A 115 1.91 -24.89 -28.09
CA GLU A 115 1.90 -25.00 -26.64
C GLU A 115 1.81 -23.63 -25.97
N ALA A 116 2.51 -22.61 -26.47
CA ALA A 116 2.41 -21.25 -25.94
C ALA A 116 1.00 -20.66 -26.12
N VAL A 117 0.38 -20.91 -27.27
CA VAL A 117 -1.02 -20.55 -27.54
C VAL A 117 -1.95 -21.30 -26.59
N ALA A 118 -1.83 -22.62 -26.46
CA ALA A 118 -2.65 -23.42 -25.55
C ALA A 118 -2.49 -22.98 -24.08
N ARG A 119 -1.26 -22.66 -23.64
CA ARG A 119 -1.00 -22.10 -22.30
C ARG A 119 -1.67 -20.74 -22.12
N ARG A 120 -1.67 -19.89 -23.15
CA ARG A 120 -2.32 -18.57 -23.11
C ARG A 120 -3.84 -18.70 -23.09
N GLU A 121 -4.41 -19.59 -23.89
CA GLU A 121 -5.85 -19.88 -23.89
C GLU A 121 -6.32 -20.46 -22.56
N ALA A 122 -5.55 -21.41 -21.99
CA ALA A 122 -5.82 -21.95 -20.66
C ALA A 122 -5.77 -20.85 -19.59
N ALA A 123 -4.76 -19.98 -19.63
CA ALA A 123 -4.64 -18.86 -18.69
C ALA A 123 -5.81 -17.87 -18.82
N VAL A 124 -6.26 -17.56 -20.04
CA VAL A 124 -7.44 -16.71 -20.26
C VAL A 124 -8.70 -17.38 -19.74
N ARG A 125 -8.88 -18.69 -19.98
CA ARG A 125 -10.03 -19.45 -19.46
C ARG A 125 -10.09 -19.43 -17.94
N THR A 126 -8.97 -19.72 -17.27
CA THR A 126 -8.88 -19.63 -15.81
C THR A 126 -9.21 -18.22 -15.33
N GLN A 127 -8.71 -17.18 -15.99
CA GLN A 127 -8.99 -15.79 -15.61
C GLN A 127 -10.48 -15.44 -15.76
N LEU A 128 -11.15 -15.94 -16.82
CA LEU A 128 -12.59 -15.77 -17.01
C LEU A 128 -13.41 -16.51 -15.96
N GLU A 129 -13.04 -17.75 -15.61
CA GLU A 129 -13.69 -18.53 -14.57
C GLU A 129 -13.57 -17.85 -13.20
N THR A 130 -12.39 -17.32 -12.88
CA THR A 130 -12.15 -16.52 -11.66
C THR A 130 -12.99 -15.24 -11.67
N ALA A 131 -12.98 -14.48 -12.76
CA ALA A 131 -13.78 -13.26 -12.88
C ALA A 131 -15.28 -13.55 -12.69
N HIS A 132 -15.78 -14.64 -13.29
CA HIS A 132 -17.17 -15.07 -13.11
C HIS A 132 -17.47 -15.47 -11.66
N ARG A 133 -16.59 -16.25 -11.01
CA ARG A 133 -16.74 -16.66 -9.60
C ARG A 133 -16.90 -15.47 -8.66
N TRP A 134 -16.11 -14.43 -8.91
CA TRP A 134 -16.13 -13.21 -8.11
C TRP A 134 -17.15 -12.17 -8.59
N GLY A 135 -17.95 -12.46 -9.61
CA GLY A 135 -19.01 -11.59 -10.10
C GLY A 135 -18.53 -10.31 -10.78
N LEU A 136 -17.36 -10.34 -11.42
CA LEU A 136 -16.87 -9.19 -12.20
C LEU A 136 -17.67 -9.02 -13.49
N GLU A 137 -17.89 -7.76 -13.88
CA GLU A 137 -18.60 -7.41 -15.11
C GLU A 137 -17.73 -7.59 -16.35
N GLN A 138 -16.42 -7.41 -16.19
CA GLN A 138 -15.42 -7.48 -17.24
C GLN A 138 -14.16 -8.17 -16.73
N LEU A 139 -13.39 -8.76 -17.63
CA LEU A 139 -12.09 -9.32 -17.29
C LEU A 139 -11.12 -8.18 -16.97
N PRO A 140 -10.59 -8.07 -15.74
CA PRO A 140 -9.70 -6.97 -15.40
C PRO A 140 -8.38 -7.10 -16.15
N PRO A 141 -7.78 -5.99 -16.62
CA PRO A 141 -6.43 -6.01 -17.13
C PRO A 141 -5.47 -6.52 -16.07
N ARG A 142 -4.41 -7.22 -16.50
CA ARG A 142 -3.38 -7.69 -15.58
C ARG A 142 -2.59 -6.50 -15.04
N ALA A 143 -2.32 -6.53 -13.74
CA ALA A 143 -1.44 -5.55 -13.11
C ALA A 143 -0.12 -5.40 -13.89
N PRO A 144 0.36 -4.17 -14.12
CA PRO A 144 1.63 -3.95 -14.78
C PRO A 144 2.76 -4.53 -13.94
N ARG A 145 3.87 -4.90 -14.59
CA ARG A 145 5.10 -5.24 -13.88
C ARG A 145 5.63 -4.00 -13.17
N ARG A 146 6.33 -4.20 -12.05
CA ARG A 146 7.10 -3.15 -11.38
C ARG A 146 7.94 -2.39 -12.42
N PRO A 147 7.88 -1.05 -12.46
CA PRO A 147 8.65 -0.27 -13.41
C PRO A 147 10.15 -0.42 -13.12
N ALA A 148 10.96 -0.43 -14.18
CA ALA A 148 12.43 -0.56 -14.04
C ALA A 148 13.05 0.65 -13.34
N VAL A 149 12.42 1.83 -13.51
CA VAL A 149 12.80 3.09 -12.87
C VAL A 149 11.53 3.68 -12.27
N LYS A 150 11.57 4.03 -10.98
CA LYS A 150 10.45 4.70 -10.32
C LYS A 150 10.22 6.08 -10.94
N PRO A 151 8.96 6.55 -11.07
CA PRO A 151 8.68 7.92 -11.46
C PRO A 151 9.41 8.92 -10.56
N GLU A 152 9.92 9.99 -11.18
CA GLU A 152 10.52 11.08 -10.42
C GLU A 152 9.42 11.92 -9.76
N LEU A 153 9.44 12.02 -8.43
CA LEU A 153 8.49 12.84 -7.67
C LEU A 153 8.86 14.32 -7.80
N LYS A 154 8.39 14.97 -8.87
CA LYS A 154 8.54 16.42 -9.10
C LYS A 154 7.44 17.21 -8.41
N PRO A 155 7.68 18.48 -8.03
CA PRO A 155 6.59 19.38 -7.68
C PRO A 155 5.58 19.44 -8.83
N ALA A 156 4.40 18.86 -8.60
CA ALA A 156 3.36 18.71 -9.59
C ALA A 156 2.00 18.66 -8.89
N GLN A 157 0.92 18.71 -9.67
CA GLN A 157 -0.41 18.49 -9.12
C GLN A 157 -0.48 17.12 -8.46
N GLY A 158 -0.66 17.12 -7.14
CA GLY A 158 -0.71 15.91 -6.31
C GLY A 158 0.60 15.55 -5.60
N VAL A 159 1.70 16.29 -5.76
CA VAL A 159 2.96 16.07 -5.03
C VAL A 159 3.40 17.34 -4.31
N LYS A 160 3.57 17.27 -2.99
CA LYS A 160 4.14 18.34 -2.17
C LYS A 160 5.53 17.94 -1.71
N LEU A 161 6.53 18.77 -2.01
CA LEU A 161 7.91 18.59 -1.59
C LEU A 161 8.30 19.64 -0.55
N GLN A 162 9.15 19.23 0.39
CA GLN A 162 9.84 20.12 1.33
C GLN A 162 11.26 19.57 1.54
N ASP A 163 12.24 20.47 1.58
CA ASP A 163 13.66 20.08 1.64
C ASP A 163 13.95 19.17 2.84
N GLY A 164 14.54 18.01 2.56
CA GLY A 164 14.92 17.02 3.58
C GLY A 164 13.77 16.28 4.24
N LEU A 165 12.52 16.48 3.79
CA LEU A 165 11.33 15.78 4.32
C LEU A 165 10.72 14.84 3.27
N PRO A 166 10.00 13.79 3.71
CA PRO A 166 9.32 12.88 2.79
C PRO A 166 8.28 13.63 1.95
N PRO A 167 8.22 13.39 0.62
CA PRO A 167 7.18 13.92 -0.23
C PRO A 167 5.79 13.46 0.23
N VAL A 168 4.82 14.36 0.18
CA VAL A 168 3.40 14.01 0.35
C VAL A 168 2.78 13.83 -1.03
N VAL A 169 2.23 12.64 -1.29
CA VAL A 169 1.78 12.22 -2.63
C VAL A 169 0.30 11.86 -2.63
N TYR A 170 -0.54 12.68 -3.25
CA TYR A 170 -1.96 12.42 -3.48
C TYR A 170 -2.20 11.69 -4.82
N ARG A 171 -1.28 11.85 -5.78
CA ARG A 171 -1.31 11.24 -7.11
C ARG A 171 0.10 10.97 -7.59
N VAL A 172 0.37 9.75 -8.07
CA VAL A 172 1.67 9.38 -8.63
C VAL A 172 1.84 10.08 -10.00
N PRO A 173 2.97 10.76 -10.26
CA PRO A 173 3.23 11.33 -11.58
C PRO A 173 3.43 10.24 -12.64
N THR A 174 2.41 9.95 -13.45
CA THR A 174 2.49 9.01 -14.56
C THR A 174 1.43 9.35 -15.62
N ASP A 175 1.73 9.03 -16.88
CA ASP A 175 0.77 9.10 -18.00
C ASP A 175 0.16 7.71 -18.30
N GLU A 176 0.62 6.66 -17.61
CA GLU A 176 0.06 5.32 -17.73
C GLU A 176 -1.36 5.28 -17.15
N LYS A 177 -2.27 4.55 -17.81
CA LYS A 177 -3.62 4.32 -17.31
C LYS A 177 -3.64 3.31 -16.16
N ILE A 178 -2.98 3.68 -15.06
CA ILE A 178 -2.88 2.91 -13.83
C ILE A 178 -3.38 3.74 -12.66
N VAL A 179 -3.96 3.07 -11.68
CA VAL A 179 -4.36 3.64 -10.38
C VAL A 179 -3.98 2.66 -9.27
N PHE A 180 -3.98 3.13 -8.03
CA PHE A 180 -3.43 2.40 -6.89
C PHE A 180 -4.51 2.20 -5.82
N LEU A 181 -4.97 0.96 -5.63
CA LEU A 181 -5.84 0.62 -4.52
C LEU A 181 -5.01 0.51 -3.24
N THR A 182 -5.39 1.29 -2.23
CA THR A 182 -4.78 1.27 -0.90
C THR A 182 -5.81 1.01 0.18
N VAL A 183 -5.43 0.26 1.22
CA VAL A 183 -6.37 -0.18 2.27
C VAL A 183 -5.83 0.15 3.66
N ASP A 184 -6.56 0.96 4.40
CA ASP A 184 -6.13 1.48 5.70
C ASP A 184 -6.70 0.68 6.89
N ASP A 185 -6.11 0.92 8.05
CA ASP A 185 -6.47 0.48 9.40
C ASP A 185 -6.12 -0.97 9.75
N GLY A 186 -6.77 -1.93 9.11
CA GLY A 186 -6.64 -3.36 9.42
C GLY A 186 -7.64 -3.91 10.44
N ALA A 187 -8.80 -3.27 10.62
CA ALA A 187 -9.84 -3.74 11.55
C ALA A 187 -10.44 -5.09 11.10
N GLU A 188 -11.05 -5.12 9.91
CA GLU A 188 -11.58 -6.33 9.28
C GLU A 188 -10.45 -7.20 8.71
N LYS A 189 -10.58 -8.52 8.82
CA LYS A 189 -9.54 -9.49 8.40
C LYS A 189 -10.17 -10.60 7.57
N ASP A 190 -10.99 -10.18 6.62
CA ASP A 190 -11.78 -11.05 5.75
C ASP A 190 -10.86 -11.93 4.88
N PRO A 191 -10.86 -13.26 5.06
CA PRO A 191 -10.02 -14.16 4.26
C PRO A 191 -10.45 -14.24 2.80
N ASP A 192 -11.72 -13.97 2.48
CA ASP A 192 -12.20 -13.97 1.09
C ASP A 192 -11.71 -12.73 0.32
N PHE A 193 -11.48 -11.61 1.00
CA PHE A 193 -10.85 -10.44 0.38
C PHE A 193 -9.42 -10.74 -0.09
N SER A 194 -8.58 -11.28 0.80
CA SER A 194 -7.21 -11.68 0.47
C SER A 194 -7.18 -12.76 -0.63
N ARG A 195 -8.10 -13.72 -0.58
CA ARG A 195 -8.23 -14.76 -1.62
C ARG A 195 -8.63 -14.16 -2.96
N MET A 196 -9.61 -13.26 -2.98
CA MET A 196 -10.09 -12.62 -4.20
C MET A 196 -8.99 -11.76 -4.84
N ALA A 197 -8.25 -10.98 -4.04
CA ALA A 197 -7.14 -10.18 -4.53
C ALA A 197 -6.05 -11.05 -5.20
N ASP A 198 -5.64 -12.13 -4.54
CA ASP A 198 -4.64 -13.08 -5.05
C ASP A 198 -5.10 -13.80 -6.32
N GLU A 199 -6.31 -14.35 -6.34
CA GLU A 199 -6.86 -15.05 -7.50
C GLU A 199 -7.03 -14.13 -8.73
N LEU A 200 -7.36 -12.85 -8.50
CA LEU A 200 -7.49 -11.85 -9.57
C LEU A 200 -6.15 -11.20 -9.94
N GLY A 201 -5.08 -11.43 -9.17
CA GLY A 201 -3.80 -10.76 -9.33
C GLY A 201 -3.89 -9.25 -9.14
N VAL A 202 -4.77 -8.80 -8.23
CA VAL A 202 -4.91 -7.39 -7.84
C VAL A 202 -3.91 -7.09 -6.73
N PRO A 203 -2.87 -6.28 -6.97
CA PRO A 203 -1.91 -5.94 -5.94
C PRO A 203 -2.52 -4.96 -4.93
N LEU A 204 -2.23 -5.17 -3.65
CA LEU A 204 -2.66 -4.30 -2.56
C LEU A 204 -1.47 -3.56 -1.95
N SER A 205 -1.69 -2.29 -1.62
CA SER A 205 -0.81 -1.49 -0.77
C SER A 205 -1.57 -1.10 0.50
N THR A 206 -1.31 -1.80 1.59
CA THR A 206 -2.06 -1.65 2.85
C THR A 206 -1.33 -0.74 3.83
N PHE A 207 -2.04 0.03 4.64
CA PHE A 207 -1.48 0.85 5.73
C PHE A 207 -2.17 0.45 7.03
N VAL A 208 -1.47 -0.23 7.92
CA VAL A 208 -2.09 -0.86 9.10
C VAL A 208 -1.70 -0.16 10.38
N ALA A 209 -2.68 0.03 11.27
CA ALA A 209 -2.49 0.58 12.60
C ALA A 209 -2.36 -0.57 13.61
N ASP A 210 -1.33 -0.59 14.46
CA ASP A 210 -1.07 -1.70 15.39
C ASP A 210 -2.29 -2.05 16.23
N TYR A 211 -2.93 -1.04 16.82
CA TYR A 211 -4.08 -1.21 17.70
C TYR A 211 -5.18 -2.10 17.08
N LEU A 212 -5.36 -2.02 15.75
CA LEU A 212 -6.34 -2.81 14.99
C LEU A 212 -5.74 -4.10 14.41
N ALA A 213 -4.50 -4.05 13.96
CA ALA A 213 -3.83 -5.19 13.32
C ALA A 213 -3.43 -6.29 14.32
N ARG A 214 -3.04 -5.92 15.54
CA ARG A 214 -2.44 -6.81 16.55
C ARG A 214 -3.32 -7.98 17.00
N SER A 215 -4.62 -7.94 16.72
CA SER A 215 -5.52 -9.07 17.00
C SER A 215 -5.21 -10.27 16.10
N ASP A 216 -4.64 -10.06 14.91
CA ASP A 216 -4.18 -11.12 14.02
C ASP A 216 -3.19 -10.57 12.96
N TYR A 217 -1.92 -10.47 13.33
CA TYR A 217 -0.83 -10.21 12.38
C TYR A 217 -0.61 -11.36 11.38
N GLY A 218 -1.17 -12.54 11.63
CA GLY A 218 -1.13 -13.66 10.70
C GLY A 218 -1.85 -13.35 9.39
N TYR A 219 -2.92 -12.54 9.44
CA TYR A 219 -3.60 -12.04 8.25
C TYR A 219 -2.66 -11.22 7.35
N PHE A 220 -1.98 -10.21 7.90
CA PHE A 220 -1.09 -9.33 7.13
C PHE A 220 0.19 -10.04 6.67
N ARG A 221 0.68 -11.05 7.41
CA ARG A 221 1.74 -11.93 6.91
C ARG A 221 1.33 -12.72 5.66
N ARG A 222 0.07 -13.15 5.56
CA ARG A 222 -0.43 -13.83 4.36
C ARG A 222 -0.49 -12.90 3.16
N LEU A 223 -0.98 -11.67 3.35
CA LEU A 223 -0.94 -10.62 2.32
C LEU A 223 0.50 -10.38 1.85
N ALA A 224 1.43 -10.19 2.78
CA ALA A 224 2.85 -10.02 2.44
C ALA A 224 3.44 -11.22 1.67
N ALA A 225 3.05 -12.45 2.02
CA ALA A 225 3.48 -13.66 1.31
C ALA A 225 2.90 -13.79 -0.11
N GLN A 226 1.73 -13.17 -0.37
CA GLN A 226 1.15 -13.04 -1.72
C GLN A 226 1.83 -11.94 -2.54
N GLY A 227 2.71 -11.15 -1.92
CA GLY A 227 3.42 -10.04 -2.55
C GLY A 227 2.74 -8.68 -2.33
N ASP A 228 1.69 -8.58 -1.52
CA ASP A 228 1.12 -7.29 -1.15
C ASP A 228 2.02 -6.54 -0.19
N ALA A 229 1.90 -5.21 -0.16
CA ALA A 229 2.68 -4.37 0.74
C ALA A 229 1.91 -4.07 2.02
N VAL A 230 2.63 -4.08 3.15
CA VAL A 230 2.11 -3.71 4.48
C VAL A 230 2.91 -2.53 5.01
N ASN A 231 2.26 -1.38 5.08
CA ASN A 231 2.84 -0.09 5.40
C ASN A 231 2.32 0.49 6.73
N ASN A 232 2.94 1.57 7.16
CA ASN A 232 2.76 2.14 8.49
C ASN A 232 1.52 3.06 8.56
N HIS A 233 0.65 2.83 9.56
CA HIS A 233 -0.48 3.71 9.90
C HIS A 233 -0.55 4.04 11.39
N THR A 234 0.61 4.20 12.05
CA THR A 234 0.81 4.46 13.49
C THR A 234 0.45 3.30 14.43
N ILE A 235 0.77 3.45 15.72
CA ILE A 235 0.39 2.47 16.74
C ILE A 235 -1.09 2.61 17.11
N ASN A 236 -1.53 3.83 17.43
CA ASN A 236 -2.84 4.05 18.09
C ASN A 236 -3.86 4.78 17.22
N HIS A 237 -3.56 5.04 15.94
CA HIS A 237 -4.48 5.73 15.01
C HIS A 237 -4.95 7.11 15.52
N ARG A 238 -4.04 7.83 16.21
CA ARG A 238 -4.31 9.18 16.74
C ARG A 238 -4.09 10.21 15.65
N ASN A 239 -4.88 11.30 15.67
CA ASN A 239 -4.60 12.46 14.83
C ASN A 239 -3.25 13.06 15.26
N LEU A 240 -2.22 12.89 14.43
CA LEU A 240 -0.84 13.28 14.77
C LEU A 240 -0.67 14.80 14.85
N LYS A 241 -1.43 15.55 14.05
CA LYS A 241 -1.33 17.01 13.93
C LYS A 241 -1.60 17.75 15.24
N VAL A 242 -2.33 17.13 16.17
CA VAL A 242 -2.65 17.70 17.49
C VAL A 242 -1.71 17.22 18.62
N LEU A 243 -0.71 16.40 18.30
CA LEU A 243 0.27 15.86 19.25
C LEU A 243 1.59 16.59 19.13
N ASP A 244 2.39 16.55 20.20
CA ASP A 244 3.77 17.03 20.14
C ASP A 244 4.67 16.12 19.27
N TYR A 245 5.76 16.69 18.76
CA TYR A 245 6.72 15.98 17.90
C TYR A 245 7.21 14.65 18.50
N ALA A 246 7.49 14.60 19.81
CA ALA A 246 8.01 13.40 20.45
C ALA A 246 6.99 12.25 20.42
N THR A 247 5.73 12.56 20.68
CA THR A 247 4.62 11.61 20.61
C THR A 247 4.36 11.17 19.17
N GLN A 248 4.38 12.10 18.21
CA GLN A 248 4.24 11.75 16.79
C GLN A 248 5.35 10.79 16.33
N ARG A 249 6.61 11.06 16.74
CA ARG A 249 7.74 10.18 16.43
C ARG A 249 7.59 8.82 17.08
N ASP A 250 7.14 8.74 18.33
CA ASP A 250 6.90 7.46 19.01
C ASP A 250 5.86 6.61 18.26
N GLU A 251 4.72 7.22 17.88
CA GLU A 251 3.64 6.57 17.11
C GLU A 251 4.15 6.00 15.78
N ILE A 252 5.01 6.71 15.07
CA ILE A 252 5.52 6.29 13.75
C ILE A 252 6.65 5.26 13.92
N CYS A 253 7.69 5.58 14.69
CA CYS A 253 8.89 4.75 14.81
C CYS A 253 8.58 3.40 15.47
N ARG A 254 7.74 3.37 16.52
CA ARG A 254 7.37 2.08 17.12
C ARG A 254 6.58 1.22 16.14
N GLN A 255 5.75 1.82 15.28
CA GLN A 255 5.02 1.06 14.28
C GLN A 255 5.95 0.52 13.19
N GLN A 256 7.03 1.23 12.85
CA GLN A 256 8.07 0.67 11.98
C GLN A 256 8.67 -0.60 12.59
N ASP A 257 9.02 -0.55 13.88
CA ASP A 257 9.63 -1.69 14.58
C ASP A 257 8.65 -2.86 14.73
N GLN A 258 7.38 -2.58 15.04
CA GLN A 258 6.34 -3.61 15.09
C GLN A 258 6.12 -4.30 13.75
N LEU A 259 6.05 -3.56 12.65
CA LEU A 259 5.85 -4.16 11.33
C LEU A 259 7.07 -4.95 10.86
N GLU A 260 8.28 -4.49 11.16
CA GLU A 260 9.49 -5.25 10.92
C GLU A 260 9.50 -6.57 11.69
N GLU A 261 9.11 -6.57 12.97
CA GLU A 261 9.02 -7.78 13.79
C GLU A 261 7.91 -8.72 13.33
N GLN A 262 6.71 -8.20 13.05
CA GLN A 262 5.51 -9.01 12.84
C GLN A 262 5.31 -9.47 11.40
N VAL A 263 5.79 -8.69 10.43
CA VAL A 263 5.60 -8.91 8.99
C VAL A 263 6.93 -9.18 8.27
N GLY A 264 8.08 -8.87 8.91
CA GLY A 264 9.41 -9.17 8.38
C GLY A 264 9.97 -8.12 7.42
N THR A 265 9.26 -7.00 7.25
CA THR A 265 9.74 -5.88 6.42
C THR A 265 9.49 -4.57 7.13
N ARG A 266 10.49 -3.69 7.11
CA ARG A 266 10.36 -2.32 7.60
C ARG A 266 9.70 -1.46 6.51
N PRO A 267 8.55 -0.82 6.76
CA PRO A 267 7.86 -0.02 5.75
C PRO A 267 8.68 1.17 5.26
N ARG A 268 8.50 1.50 3.98
CA ARG A 268 9.05 2.72 3.37
C ARG A 268 7.99 3.83 3.26
N LEU A 269 6.72 3.44 3.25
CA LEU A 269 5.60 4.36 3.18
C LEU A 269 4.91 4.46 4.53
N PHE A 270 4.39 5.65 4.82
CA PHE A 270 3.59 5.93 6.01
C PHE A 270 2.43 6.84 5.63
N ARG A 271 1.23 6.50 6.08
CA ARG A 271 0.05 7.36 5.93
C ARG A 271 -0.38 7.88 7.30
N PRO A 272 -0.53 9.20 7.53
CA PRO A 272 -1.03 9.71 8.78
C PRO A 272 -2.54 9.42 8.92
N PRO A 273 -3.01 9.02 10.11
CA PRO A 273 -4.44 8.88 10.41
C PRO A 273 -5.23 10.12 9.98
N TYR A 274 -6.40 9.88 9.38
CA TYR A 274 -7.30 10.93 8.85
C TYR A 274 -6.69 11.81 7.74
N GLY A 275 -5.51 11.46 7.22
CA GLY A 275 -4.78 12.31 6.27
C GLY A 275 -4.24 13.61 6.87
N GLU A 276 -4.29 13.77 8.19
CA GLU A 276 -3.91 14.99 8.90
C GLU A 276 -2.44 14.98 9.31
N TYR A 277 -1.68 15.98 8.85
CA TYR A 277 -0.26 16.14 9.16
C TYR A 277 0.12 17.61 9.33
N ASN A 278 1.29 17.83 9.94
CA ASN A 278 2.01 19.10 9.97
C ASN A 278 3.51 18.86 9.76
N ASP A 279 4.33 19.92 9.82
CA ASP A 279 5.78 19.83 9.68
C ASP A 279 6.42 18.88 10.71
N ASP A 280 5.89 18.82 11.94
CA ASP A 280 6.37 17.88 12.95
C ASP A 280 6.11 16.44 12.53
N THR A 281 4.98 16.15 11.89
CA THR A 281 4.65 14.82 11.35
C THR A 281 5.65 14.39 10.30
N LEU A 282 5.97 15.28 9.35
CA LEU A 282 6.92 14.98 8.27
C LEU A 282 8.35 14.83 8.79
N ARG A 283 8.77 15.66 9.77
CA ARG A 283 10.07 15.50 10.45
C ARG A 283 10.15 14.20 11.23
N ALA A 284 9.07 13.81 11.91
CA ALA A 284 9.00 12.55 12.64
C ALA A 284 9.10 11.37 11.67
N ALA A 285 8.32 11.38 10.60
CA ALA A 285 8.38 10.38 9.53
C ALA A 285 9.79 10.24 8.94
N ALA A 286 10.44 11.36 8.59
CA ALA A 286 11.82 11.39 8.09
C ALA A 286 12.78 10.70 9.06
N SER A 287 12.68 11.03 10.36
CA SER A 287 13.56 10.47 11.39
C SER A 287 13.34 8.96 11.64
N CYS A 288 12.17 8.44 11.25
CA CYS A 288 11.84 7.01 11.35
C CYS A 288 12.15 6.22 10.05
N GLY A 289 12.76 6.87 9.05
CA GLY A 289 13.16 6.24 7.79
C GLY A 289 12.05 6.13 6.74
N ILE A 290 10.97 6.92 6.87
CA ILE A 290 9.91 6.98 5.86
C ILE A 290 10.42 7.72 4.63
N GLU A 291 10.13 7.17 3.46
CA GLU A 291 10.53 7.72 2.17
C GLU A 291 9.43 8.51 1.47
N ALA A 292 8.16 8.21 1.72
CA ALA A 292 7.03 8.99 1.18
C ALA A 292 5.77 8.86 2.05
N VAL A 293 4.92 9.90 1.95
CA VAL A 293 3.63 9.98 2.65
C VAL A 293 2.49 10.01 1.64
N PRO A 294 1.98 8.84 1.23
CA PRO A 294 0.87 8.79 0.29
C PRO A 294 -0.46 9.15 0.97
N LEU A 295 -1.18 10.07 0.36
CA LEU A 295 -2.58 10.36 0.62
C LEU A 295 -3.39 9.86 -0.58
N TRP A 296 -4.58 10.41 -0.82
CA TRP A 296 -5.49 9.92 -1.87
C TRP A 296 -6.25 11.06 -2.53
N ASN A 297 -6.73 10.79 -3.74
CA ASN A 297 -7.75 11.61 -4.38
C ASN A 297 -9.12 10.94 -4.25
N GLU A 298 -9.18 9.63 -4.43
CA GLU A 298 -10.44 8.90 -4.55
C GLU A 298 -10.67 8.01 -3.33
N GLU A 299 -11.94 7.79 -2.98
CA GLU A 299 -12.33 6.87 -1.91
C GLU A 299 -13.30 5.81 -2.44
N ALA A 300 -13.11 4.57 -2.02
CA ALA A 300 -13.93 3.44 -2.46
C ALA A 300 -14.64 2.77 -1.29
N PHE A 301 -15.92 2.47 -1.54
CA PHE A 301 -16.84 1.78 -0.65
C PHE A 301 -17.48 0.58 -1.38
N PRO A 302 -18.15 -0.35 -0.67
CA PRO A 302 -18.79 -1.51 -1.31
C PRO A 302 -19.80 -1.18 -2.41
N ASP A 303 -20.45 -0.02 -2.34
CA ASP A 303 -21.55 0.37 -3.22
C ASP A 303 -21.21 1.55 -4.16
N HIS A 304 -20.17 2.34 -3.86
CA HIS A 304 -19.81 3.52 -4.65
C HIS A 304 -18.31 3.86 -4.58
N VAL A 305 -17.89 4.75 -5.48
CA VAL A 305 -16.58 5.40 -5.46
C VAL A 305 -16.82 6.90 -5.42
N GLU A 306 -16.16 7.59 -4.50
CA GLU A 306 -16.18 9.05 -4.39
C GLU A 306 -14.98 9.61 -5.12
N TYR A 307 -15.23 10.66 -5.92
CA TYR A 307 -14.23 11.30 -6.75
C TYR A 307 -13.87 12.69 -6.24
N ARG A 308 -12.58 13.03 -6.25
CA ARG A 308 -12.08 14.38 -5.95
C ARG A 308 -12.45 15.38 -7.03
N TYR A 309 -12.41 14.97 -8.29
CA TYR A 309 -12.59 15.86 -9.43
C TYR A 309 -14.05 15.88 -9.88
N ASP A 310 -14.51 17.05 -10.34
CA ASP A 310 -15.90 17.30 -10.75
C ASP A 310 -16.34 16.43 -11.94
N ASP A 311 -15.40 15.91 -12.73
CA ASP A 311 -15.70 15.04 -13.86
C ASP A 311 -16.06 13.61 -13.45
N GLN A 312 -15.91 13.27 -12.16
CA GLN A 312 -16.22 11.98 -11.57
C GLN A 312 -15.51 10.81 -12.26
N ARG A 313 -14.21 11.01 -12.58
CA ARG A 313 -13.39 10.03 -13.29
C ARG A 313 -12.05 9.80 -12.63
N LEU A 314 -11.53 8.60 -12.86
CA LEU A 314 -10.15 8.26 -12.55
C LEU A 314 -9.20 8.96 -13.52
N HIS A 315 -8.07 9.42 -12.97
CA HIS A 315 -6.94 9.98 -13.68
C HIS A 315 -5.71 9.09 -13.52
N PRO A 316 -4.77 9.11 -14.49
CA PRO A 316 -3.48 8.46 -14.35
C PRO A 316 -2.80 8.77 -13.02
N GLY A 317 -2.44 7.70 -12.31
CA GLY A 317 -1.72 7.77 -11.05
C GLY A 317 -2.55 8.05 -9.81
N ASP A 318 -3.88 8.09 -9.91
CA ASP A 318 -4.73 8.30 -8.74
C ASP A 318 -4.54 7.18 -7.71
N ILE A 319 -4.52 7.61 -6.45
CA ILE A 319 -4.50 6.73 -5.29
C ILE A 319 -5.92 6.67 -4.76
N ILE A 320 -6.46 5.45 -4.70
CA ILE A 320 -7.78 5.12 -4.18
C ILE A 320 -7.60 4.65 -2.74
N LEU A 321 -8.21 5.34 -1.79
CA LEU A 321 -8.29 4.91 -0.40
C LEU A 321 -9.52 4.02 -0.19
N THR A 322 -9.35 2.97 0.57
CA THR A 322 -10.42 2.27 1.26
C THR A 322 -9.92 1.78 2.61
N HIS A 323 -10.74 1.04 3.36
CA HIS A 323 -10.45 0.63 4.72
C HIS A 323 -10.84 -0.83 4.92
N PHE A 324 -10.12 -1.51 5.82
CA PHE A 324 -10.50 -2.85 6.28
C PHE A 324 -11.77 -2.78 7.15
N ARG A 325 -12.95 -2.76 6.53
CA ARG A 325 -14.26 -2.61 7.18
C ARG A 325 -15.25 -3.65 6.66
N GLY A 326 -15.98 -4.27 7.59
CA GLY A 326 -17.01 -5.26 7.29
C GLY A 326 -18.44 -4.71 7.36
N PRO A 327 -19.45 -5.59 7.22
CA PRO A 327 -20.87 -5.25 7.20
C PRO A 327 -21.41 -4.53 8.45
N ASP A 328 -20.67 -4.60 9.57
CA ASP A 328 -21.03 -3.89 10.79
C ASP A 328 -20.91 -2.35 10.63
N LEU A 329 -20.10 -1.89 9.68
CA LEU A 329 -19.85 -0.46 9.44
C LEU A 329 -20.24 -0.04 8.03
N TRP A 330 -20.21 -0.94 7.05
CA TRP A 330 -20.45 -0.65 5.64
C TRP A 330 -21.59 -1.47 5.04
N PRO A 331 -22.21 -1.00 3.94
CA PRO A 331 -23.28 -1.72 3.24
C PRO A 331 -22.73 -2.86 2.35
N GLY A 332 -21.75 -3.62 2.84
CA GLY A 332 -21.14 -4.72 2.10
C GLY A 332 -19.90 -5.29 2.77
N THR A 333 -19.37 -6.34 2.16
CA THR A 333 -18.15 -7.04 2.59
C THR A 333 -16.90 -6.48 1.91
N MET A 334 -15.72 -6.89 2.37
CA MET A 334 -14.45 -6.53 1.71
C MET A 334 -14.36 -7.11 0.27
N PRO A 335 -14.87 -8.32 -0.04
CA PRO A 335 -15.04 -8.77 -1.42
C PRO A 335 -15.98 -7.89 -2.27
N ASP A 336 -17.06 -7.36 -1.70
CA ASP A 336 -17.97 -6.47 -2.44
C ASP A 336 -17.26 -5.16 -2.82
N LEU A 337 -16.51 -4.59 -1.88
CA LEU A 337 -15.60 -3.46 -2.12
C LEU A 337 -14.61 -3.75 -3.24
N LEU A 338 -13.88 -4.86 -3.16
CA LEU A 338 -12.88 -5.20 -4.17
C LEU A 338 -13.52 -5.36 -5.56
N ARG A 339 -14.69 -6.01 -5.62
CA ARG A 339 -15.48 -6.14 -6.85
C ARG A 339 -15.86 -4.78 -7.42
N LYS A 340 -16.36 -3.87 -6.58
CA LYS A 340 -16.74 -2.51 -6.98
C LYS A 340 -15.55 -1.75 -7.55
N VAL A 341 -14.39 -1.76 -6.87
CA VAL A 341 -13.18 -1.10 -7.37
C VAL A 341 -12.72 -1.71 -8.69
N VAL A 342 -12.63 -3.04 -8.78
CA VAL A 342 -12.14 -3.71 -10.00
C VAL A 342 -13.06 -3.43 -11.19
N ASN A 343 -14.38 -3.47 -11.01
CA ASN A 343 -15.33 -3.15 -12.07
C ASN A 343 -15.21 -1.67 -12.49
N GLU A 344 -15.13 -0.75 -11.54
CA GLU A 344 -15.02 0.69 -11.80
C GLU A 344 -13.74 1.03 -12.59
N VAL A 345 -12.59 0.55 -12.10
CA VAL A 345 -11.28 0.75 -12.72
C VAL A 345 -11.25 0.15 -14.13
N THR A 346 -11.77 -1.07 -14.30
CA THR A 346 -11.80 -1.75 -15.60
C THR A 346 -12.72 -1.03 -16.59
N ALA A 347 -13.91 -0.60 -16.16
CA ALA A 347 -14.86 0.10 -17.02
C ALA A 347 -14.32 1.44 -17.55
N GLN A 348 -13.49 2.13 -16.76
CA GLN A 348 -12.83 3.37 -17.17
C GLN A 348 -11.54 3.14 -17.99
N GLY A 349 -11.16 1.87 -18.20
CA GLY A 349 -9.98 1.48 -18.98
C GLY A 349 -8.66 1.67 -18.25
N PHE A 350 -8.68 1.60 -16.92
CA PHE A 350 -7.51 1.63 -16.06
C PHE A 350 -7.11 0.24 -15.59
N THR A 351 -5.92 0.14 -14.99
CA THR A 351 -5.40 -1.07 -14.37
C THR A 351 -4.95 -0.77 -12.93
N LEU A 352 -5.11 -1.73 -12.03
CA LEU A 352 -4.58 -1.63 -10.67
C LEU A 352 -3.08 -1.96 -10.64
N ALA A 353 -2.30 -1.09 -10.02
CA ALA A 353 -0.87 -1.28 -9.78
C ALA A 353 -0.56 -1.20 -8.27
N ARG A 354 0.56 -1.77 -7.84
CA ARG A 354 1.04 -1.67 -6.45
C ARG A 354 1.69 -0.31 -6.22
N LEU A 355 1.28 0.43 -5.20
CA LEU A 355 1.78 1.79 -4.96
C LEU A 355 3.29 1.81 -4.67
N ASP A 356 3.76 0.85 -3.87
CA ASP A 356 5.15 0.69 -3.43
C ASP A 356 6.15 0.48 -4.58
N ASP A 357 5.65 0.04 -5.74
CA ASP A 357 6.47 -0.10 -6.94
C ASP A 357 6.80 1.24 -7.59
N TYR A 358 6.03 2.29 -7.29
CA TYR A 358 6.09 3.61 -7.90
C TYR A 358 6.52 4.72 -6.94
N LEU A 359 6.47 4.49 -5.62
CA LEU A 359 6.95 5.40 -4.57
C LEU A 359 8.22 4.89 -3.93
#